data_AF-I1PBR4-F1
#
_entry.id   AF-I1PBR4-F1
#
_cell.length_a   1.000
_cell.length_b   1.000
_cell.length_c   1.000
_cell.angle_alpha   90.00
_cell.angle_beta   90.00
_cell.angle_gamma   90.00
#
_symmetry.space_group_name_H-M   'P 1'
#
loop_
_entity.id
_entity.type
_entity.pdbx_description
1 polymer ?
#
loop_
_entity_poly.entity_id
_entity_poly.type
_entity_poly.pdbx_seq_one_letter_code
_entity_poly.pdbx_strand_id
1 'polypeptide(L)'
;MMLEFCQQTSNEKLPQDISDQALMENFMERYEKEWTHPVKNLFGGELAYAMLIQLQKRTVDIKQAMLELDQILKGNAINFAILAALPAFGVSLLLLTVVQAWIMNDQGAEGRGRIARRQRRLLLLDAERKLMEFKNCMINGMEEEACCKFGLTLYNLDRLYRAVESHAEETGEWSRLREDILDLAKPKMSMTDKLVVLSRLKGTYDCFP
;
A
#
# COMPACT_ATOMS: atom_id res chain seq x y z
N MET A 1 1.23 -0.81 -51.89
CA MET A 1 1.10 -1.72 -53.06
C MET A 1 1.26 -1.00 -54.41
N MET A 2 1.04 0.32 -54.53
CA MET A 2 1.42 1.05 -55.76
C MET A 2 2.56 2.06 -55.56
N LEU A 3 2.61 2.81 -54.44
CA LEU A 3 3.59 3.89 -54.27
C LEU A 3 4.92 3.46 -53.62
N GLU A 4 4.90 2.54 -52.66
CA GLU A 4 6.15 2.03 -52.08
C GLU A 4 6.98 1.15 -53.04
N PHE A 5 6.38 0.67 -54.13
CA PHE A 5 7.12 -0.09 -55.15
C PHE A 5 7.97 0.82 -56.06
N CYS A 6 7.67 2.13 -56.12
CA CYS A 6 8.37 3.09 -56.98
C CYS A 6 9.64 3.69 -56.36
N GLN A 7 9.81 3.59 -55.04
CA GLN A 7 10.97 4.21 -54.37
C GLN A 7 12.17 3.27 -54.19
N GLN A 8 11.99 1.96 -54.38
CA GLN A 8 13.06 0.99 -54.18
C GLN A 8 13.97 0.79 -55.40
N THR A 9 13.69 1.44 -56.55
CA THR A 9 14.44 1.28 -57.82
C THR A 9 15.41 2.42 -58.18
N SER A 10 15.49 3.50 -57.40
CA SER A 10 16.66 4.38 -57.49
C SER A 10 16.91 5.20 -56.23
N ASN A 11 18.10 4.97 -55.68
CA ASN A 11 18.82 5.88 -54.80
C ASN A 11 18.81 7.32 -55.36
N GLU A 12 17.97 8.18 -54.80
CA GLU A 12 18.39 9.22 -53.83
C GLU A 12 17.61 10.55 -53.97
N LYS A 13 17.16 11.03 -52.79
CA LYS A 13 16.70 12.35 -52.33
C LYS A 13 15.75 13.18 -53.19
N LEU A 14 14.49 13.12 -52.76
CA LEU A 14 13.48 14.18 -52.85
C LEU A 14 13.94 15.43 -52.08
N PRO A 15 13.73 16.66 -52.59
CA PRO A 15 12.94 17.59 -51.78
C PRO A 15 12.03 18.56 -52.56
N GLN A 16 10.75 18.56 -52.16
CA GLN A 16 9.90 19.73 -51.87
C GLN A 16 9.93 20.92 -52.86
N ASP A 17 9.06 20.93 -53.89
CA ASP A 17 7.86 21.79 -53.88
C ASP A 17 6.95 21.63 -55.14
N ILE A 18 5.78 21.01 -54.90
CA ILE A 18 4.40 21.25 -55.38
C ILE A 18 4.03 21.26 -56.90
N SER A 19 3.26 20.24 -57.31
CA SER A 19 1.84 20.35 -57.79
C SER A 19 1.33 18.96 -58.20
N ASP A 20 0.22 18.50 -57.60
CA ASP A 20 -0.28 17.11 -57.68
C ASP A 20 -0.58 16.60 -59.11
N GLN A 21 -0.75 17.50 -60.08
CA GLN A 21 -1.01 17.14 -61.49
C GLN A 21 0.26 16.78 -62.28
N ALA A 22 1.37 17.50 -62.06
CA ALA A 22 2.64 17.21 -62.72
C ALA A 22 3.27 15.90 -62.22
N LEU A 23 2.96 15.51 -60.98
CA LEU A 23 3.40 14.28 -60.36
C LEU A 23 2.70 13.05 -60.97
N MET A 24 1.43 13.19 -61.34
CA MET A 24 0.64 12.12 -61.97
C MET A 24 1.09 11.86 -63.42
N GLU A 25 1.43 12.92 -64.16
CA GLU A 25 1.88 12.83 -65.55
C GLU A 25 3.27 12.20 -65.66
N ASN A 26 4.19 12.57 -64.76
CA ASN A 26 5.50 11.92 -64.64
C ASN A 26 5.39 10.45 -64.22
N PHE A 27 4.41 10.12 -63.37
CA PHE A 27 4.12 8.74 -62.98
C PHE A 27 3.67 7.90 -64.17
N MET A 28 2.79 8.42 -65.03
CA MET A 28 2.28 7.71 -66.20
C MET A 28 3.35 7.49 -67.27
N GLU A 29 4.21 8.49 -67.53
CA GLU A 29 5.30 8.38 -68.50
C GLU A 29 6.40 7.39 -68.04
N ARG A 30 6.65 7.31 -66.73
CA ARG A 30 7.57 6.30 -66.15
C ARG A 30 6.94 4.91 -66.15
N TYR A 31 5.64 4.81 -65.86
CA TYR A 31 4.91 3.55 -65.83
C TYR A 31 4.90 2.87 -67.20
N GLU A 32 4.77 3.64 -68.27
CA GLU A 32 4.81 3.13 -69.66
C GLU A 32 6.21 2.65 -70.06
N LYS A 33 7.27 3.27 -69.51
CA LYS A 33 8.66 2.92 -69.81
C LYS A 33 9.17 1.72 -69.00
N GLU A 34 8.78 1.56 -67.73
CA GLU A 34 9.19 0.43 -66.87
C GLU A 34 8.35 -0.84 -67.10
N TRP A 35 7.16 -0.71 -67.70
CA TRP A 35 6.40 -1.86 -68.19
C TRP A 35 7.12 -2.67 -69.27
N THR A 36 8.14 -2.09 -69.90
CA THR A 36 8.91 -2.81 -70.90
C THR A 36 9.84 -3.87 -70.28
N HIS A 37 10.28 -3.74 -69.01
CA HIS A 37 11.20 -4.70 -68.36
C HIS A 37 10.96 -5.03 -66.86
N PRO A 38 9.78 -5.52 -66.43
CA PRO A 38 9.57 -6.00 -65.05
C PRO A 38 9.67 -7.53 -64.89
N VAL A 39 10.22 -8.25 -65.88
CA VAL A 39 10.08 -9.71 -66.04
C VAL A 39 11.40 -10.43 -66.39
N LYS A 40 12.49 -9.69 -66.63
CA LYS A 40 13.65 -10.26 -67.32
C LYS A 40 14.61 -11.13 -66.49
N ASN A 41 14.42 -11.34 -65.18
CA ASN A 41 15.35 -12.22 -64.44
C ASN A 41 14.84 -13.03 -63.23
N LEU A 42 13.52 -13.11 -62.98
CA LEU A 42 12.93 -14.12 -62.06
C LEU A 42 12.17 -15.17 -62.88
N PHE A 43 12.91 -15.80 -63.79
CA PHE A 43 12.43 -16.64 -64.88
C PHE A 43 11.42 -17.73 -64.45
N GLY A 44 10.17 -17.60 -64.92
CA GLY A 44 9.33 -18.72 -65.37
C GLY A 44 8.19 -19.20 -64.47
N GLY A 45 6.98 -18.66 -64.66
CA GLY A 45 5.71 -19.39 -64.45
C GLY A 45 5.05 -19.26 -63.07
N GLU A 46 3.72 -19.05 -63.07
CA GLU A 46 2.66 -19.22 -62.04
C GLU A 46 2.99 -19.26 -60.53
N LEU A 47 4.07 -19.89 -60.10
CA LEU A 47 4.47 -20.12 -58.71
C LEU A 47 4.80 -18.83 -57.94
N ALA A 48 5.53 -17.89 -58.54
CA ALA A 48 5.86 -16.63 -57.87
C ALA A 48 4.60 -15.76 -57.65
N TYR A 49 3.67 -15.78 -58.59
CA TYR A 49 2.40 -15.07 -58.50
C TYR A 49 1.46 -15.73 -57.49
N ALA A 50 1.37 -17.07 -57.50
CA ALA A 50 0.63 -17.83 -56.49
C ALA A 50 1.20 -17.60 -55.07
N MET A 51 2.52 -17.47 -54.93
CA MET A 51 3.16 -17.16 -53.66
C MET A 51 2.80 -15.75 -53.16
N LEU A 52 2.79 -14.74 -54.03
CA LEU A 52 2.36 -13.39 -53.69
C LEU A 52 0.88 -13.34 -53.26
N ILE A 53 0.01 -14.05 -53.98
CA ILE A 53 -1.41 -14.18 -53.63
C ILE A 53 -1.56 -14.87 -52.27
N GLN A 54 -0.82 -15.93 -51.99
CA GLN A 54 -0.85 -16.62 -50.70
C GLN A 54 -0.35 -15.74 -49.55
N LEU A 55 0.68 -14.93 -49.78
CA LEU A 55 1.20 -13.98 -48.78
C LEU A 55 0.17 -12.89 -48.46
N GLN A 56 -0.52 -12.38 -49.48
CA GLN A 56 -1.61 -11.41 -49.32
C GLN A 56 -2.80 -12.05 -48.59
N LYS A 57 -3.19 -13.27 -48.96
CA LYS A 57 -4.26 -14.01 -48.30
C LYS A 57 -3.95 -14.28 -46.83
N ARG A 58 -2.74 -14.76 -46.51
CA ARG A 58 -2.22 -14.90 -45.13
C ARG A 58 -2.31 -13.60 -44.34
N THR A 59 -1.93 -12.49 -44.94
CA THR A 59 -1.96 -11.17 -44.28
C THR A 59 -3.41 -10.73 -43.98
N VAL A 60 -4.34 -10.99 -44.90
CA VAL A 60 -5.77 -10.72 -44.69
C VAL A 60 -6.34 -11.62 -43.59
N ASP A 61 -6.02 -12.90 -43.62
CA ASP A 61 -6.49 -13.87 -42.61
C ASP A 61 -5.93 -13.51 -41.21
N ILE A 62 -4.68 -13.04 -41.12
CA ILE A 62 -4.09 -12.52 -39.87
C ILE A 62 -4.85 -11.28 -39.37
N LYS A 63 -5.19 -10.34 -40.26
CA LYS A 63 -5.97 -9.15 -39.89
C LYS A 63 -7.37 -9.52 -39.37
N GLN A 64 -8.00 -10.52 -39.97
CA GLN A 64 -9.29 -11.01 -39.51
C GLN A 64 -9.20 -11.67 -38.12
N ALA A 65 -8.20 -12.52 -37.90
CA ALA A 65 -7.93 -13.06 -36.57
C ALA A 65 -7.62 -11.96 -35.54
N MET A 66 -6.96 -10.88 -35.95
CA MET A 66 -6.67 -9.73 -35.09
C MET A 66 -7.94 -8.96 -34.68
N LEU A 67 -8.93 -8.86 -35.58
CA LEU A 67 -10.24 -8.26 -35.27
C LEU A 67 -11.04 -9.12 -34.28
N GLU A 68 -10.99 -10.45 -34.43
CA GLU A 68 -11.63 -11.39 -33.49
C GLU A 68 -10.97 -11.35 -32.11
N LEU A 69 -9.63 -11.25 -32.08
CA LEU A 69 -8.87 -11.06 -30.83
C LEU A 69 -9.19 -9.72 -30.16
N ASP A 70 -9.38 -8.63 -30.91
CA ASP A 70 -9.81 -7.33 -30.35
C ASP A 70 -11.18 -7.43 -29.66
N GLN A 71 -12.07 -8.24 -30.21
CA GLN A 71 -13.39 -8.51 -29.62
C GLN A 71 -13.29 -9.33 -28.31
N ILE A 72 -12.41 -10.33 -28.25
CA ILE A 72 -12.16 -11.13 -27.05
C ILE A 72 -11.46 -10.29 -25.96
N LEU A 73 -10.51 -9.44 -26.36
CA LEU A 73 -9.82 -8.52 -25.44
C LEU A 73 -10.78 -7.47 -24.88
N LYS A 74 -11.69 -6.91 -25.68
CA LYS A 74 -12.76 -6.03 -25.19
C LYS A 74 -13.72 -6.74 -24.24
N GLY A 75 -14.08 -8.00 -24.55
CA GLY A 75 -14.95 -8.81 -23.69
C GLY A 75 -14.34 -9.11 -22.31
N ASN A 76 -13.02 -9.22 -22.22
CA ASN A 76 -12.29 -9.51 -20.98
C ASN A 76 -11.55 -8.31 -20.38
N ALA A 77 -11.71 -7.12 -20.96
CA ALA A 77 -11.03 -5.90 -20.51
C ALA A 77 -11.34 -5.59 -19.03
N ILE A 78 -12.58 -5.84 -18.60
CA ILE A 78 -13.00 -5.66 -17.21
C ILE A 78 -12.25 -6.63 -16.29
N ASN A 79 -12.07 -7.89 -16.70
CA ASN A 79 -11.38 -8.88 -15.88
C ASN A 79 -9.88 -8.56 -15.75
N PHE A 80 -9.24 -8.10 -16.84
CA PHE A 80 -7.85 -7.64 -16.79
C PHE A 80 -7.69 -6.36 -15.95
N ALA A 81 -8.64 -5.43 -16.04
CA ALA A 81 -8.64 -4.21 -15.22
C ALA A 81 -8.80 -4.53 -13.72
N ILE A 82 -9.70 -5.44 -13.36
CA ILE A 82 -9.86 -5.90 -11.97
C ILE A 82 -8.60 -6.64 -11.50
N LEU A 83 -8.05 -7.53 -12.32
CA LEU A 83 -6.85 -8.29 -11.99
C LEU A 83 -5.63 -7.37 -11.79
N ALA A 84 -5.51 -6.30 -12.59
CA ALA A 84 -4.46 -5.31 -12.44
C ALA A 84 -4.67 -4.37 -11.23
N ALA A 85 -5.91 -4.15 -10.81
CA ALA A 85 -6.24 -3.31 -9.65
C ALA A 85 -6.07 -4.04 -8.30
N LEU A 86 -6.26 -5.36 -8.26
CA LEU A 86 -6.19 -6.16 -7.03
C LEU A 86 -4.87 -5.96 -6.23
N PRO A 87 -3.68 -5.99 -6.84
CA PRO A 87 -2.43 -5.73 -6.13
C PRO A 87 -2.36 -4.32 -5.53
N ALA A 88 -2.86 -3.31 -6.25
CA ALA A 88 -2.86 -1.93 -5.79
C ALA A 88 -3.78 -1.73 -4.57
N PHE A 89 -4.95 -2.37 -4.57
CA PHE A 89 -5.85 -2.37 -3.41
C PHE A 89 -5.22 -3.10 -2.21
N GLY A 90 -4.57 -4.24 -2.43
CA GLY A 90 -3.89 -4.98 -1.37
C GLY A 90 -2.78 -4.17 -0.69
N VAL A 91 -1.93 -3.50 -1.49
CA VAL A 91 -0.88 -2.62 -0.95
C VAL A 91 -1.48 -1.44 -0.20
N SER A 92 -2.55 -0.83 -0.71
CA SER A 92 -3.23 0.29 -0.04
C SER A 92 -3.79 -0.10 1.34
N LEU A 93 -4.46 -1.26 1.43
CA LEU A 93 -4.99 -1.77 2.69
C LEU A 93 -3.87 -2.10 3.69
N LEU A 94 -2.79 -2.71 3.22
CA LEU A 94 -1.61 -2.99 4.06
C LEU A 94 -0.96 -1.71 4.58
N LEU A 95 -0.86 -0.68 3.74
CA LEU A 95 -0.32 0.61 4.14
C LEU A 95 -1.21 1.28 5.19
N LEU A 96 -2.54 1.18 5.05
CA LEU A 96 -3.52 1.65 6.03
C LEU A 96 -3.37 0.94 7.38
N THR A 97 -3.22 -0.39 7.41
CA THR A 97 -3.04 -1.12 8.67
C THR A 97 -1.71 -0.80 9.34
N VAL A 98 -0.63 -0.63 8.57
CA VAL A 98 0.67 -0.21 9.10
C VAL A 98 0.58 1.20 9.69
N VAL A 99 -0.06 2.15 9.00
CA VAL A 99 -0.26 3.51 9.51
C VAL A 99 -1.10 3.52 10.78
N GLN A 100 -2.19 2.74 10.81
CA GLN A 100 -3.00 2.60 12.03
C GLN A 100 -2.22 1.98 13.19
N ALA A 101 -1.41 0.95 12.92
CA ALA A 101 -0.56 0.33 13.92
C ALA A 101 0.50 1.31 14.44
N TRP A 102 1.13 2.10 13.56
CA TRP A 102 2.08 3.14 13.97
C TRP A 102 1.41 4.22 14.82
N ILE A 103 0.25 4.73 14.41
CA ILE A 103 -0.49 5.74 15.19
C ILE A 103 -0.93 5.18 16.56
N MET A 104 -1.32 3.91 16.62
CA MET A 104 -1.76 3.27 17.86
C MET A 104 -0.58 2.93 18.78
N ASN A 105 0.57 2.58 18.23
CA ASN A 105 1.82 2.33 18.95
C ASN A 105 2.51 3.63 19.41
N ASP A 106 2.31 4.74 18.70
CA ASP A 106 2.91 6.04 19.03
C ASP A 106 2.06 6.86 20.03
N GLN A 107 1.04 6.24 20.67
CA GLN A 107 0.18 6.93 21.65
C GLN A 107 0.85 7.10 23.02
N GLY A 108 1.92 7.89 23.02
CA GLY A 108 2.15 8.94 24.02
C GLY A 108 2.78 8.51 25.34
N ALA A 109 2.51 7.30 25.84
CA ALA A 109 3.01 6.87 27.15
C ALA A 109 4.19 5.87 27.06
N GLU A 110 4.40 5.19 25.92
CA GLU A 110 5.51 4.26 25.71
C GLU A 110 6.80 4.96 25.23
N GLY A 111 6.68 6.19 24.72
CA GLY A 111 7.82 6.94 24.17
C GLY A 111 8.88 7.37 25.20
N ARG A 112 10.06 7.74 24.71
CA ARG A 112 11.24 8.15 25.53
C ARG A 112 11.25 9.64 25.92
N GLY A 113 10.29 10.42 25.40
CA GLY A 113 10.26 11.87 25.49
C GLY A 113 9.76 12.43 26.84
N ARG A 114 9.98 13.74 27.06
CA ARG A 114 9.44 14.48 28.24
C ARG A 114 7.92 14.40 28.34
N ILE A 115 7.23 14.31 27.20
CA ILE A 115 5.77 14.20 27.12
C ILE A 115 5.31 12.84 27.66
N ALA A 116 6.02 11.75 27.30
CA ALA A 116 5.71 10.41 27.77
C ALA A 116 5.96 10.23 29.27
N ARG A 117 7.04 10.80 29.80
CA ARG A 117 7.27 10.87 31.27
C ARG A 117 6.11 11.58 31.98
N ARG A 118 5.65 12.71 31.44
CA ARG A 118 4.50 13.44 32.00
C ARG A 118 3.22 12.62 31.93
N GLN A 119 3.00 11.89 30.83
CA GLN A 119 1.81 11.06 30.64
C GLN A 119 1.80 9.84 31.56
N ARG A 120 2.94 9.16 31.76
CA ARG A 120 3.10 8.09 32.77
C ARG A 120 2.80 8.60 34.18
N ARG A 121 3.30 9.80 34.53
CA ARG A 121 3.02 10.43 35.82
C ARG A 121 1.55 10.79 35.99
N LEU A 122 0.87 11.23 34.93
CA LEU A 122 -0.57 11.48 34.95
C LEU A 122 -1.35 10.19 35.15
N LEU A 123 -0.97 9.09 34.49
CA LEU A 123 -1.60 7.77 34.70
C LEU A 123 -1.44 7.27 36.15
N LEU A 124 -0.26 7.46 36.75
CA LEU A 124 0.00 7.11 38.15
C LEU A 124 -0.87 7.94 39.11
N LEU A 125 -0.97 9.25 38.90
CA LEU A 125 -1.81 10.14 39.70
C LEU A 125 -3.30 9.84 39.54
N ASP A 126 -3.74 9.46 38.34
CA ASP A 126 -5.13 9.06 38.11
C ASP A 126 -5.45 7.74 38.81
N ALA A 127 -4.52 6.76 38.79
CA ALA A 127 -4.64 5.53 39.55
C ALA A 127 -4.73 5.79 41.06
N GLU A 128 -3.90 6.68 41.61
CA GLU A 128 -3.94 7.09 43.02
C GLU A 128 -5.29 7.74 43.39
N ARG A 129 -5.76 8.68 42.57
CA ARG A 129 -7.05 9.35 42.79
C ARG A 129 -8.21 8.35 42.77
N LYS A 130 -8.25 7.45 41.79
CA LYS A 130 -9.31 6.45 41.65
C LYS A 130 -9.30 5.43 42.79
N LEU A 131 -8.12 5.09 43.30
CA LEU A 131 -7.99 4.22 44.46
C LEU A 131 -8.52 4.90 45.74
N MET A 132 -8.30 6.21 45.90
CA MET A 132 -8.89 6.99 46.99
C MET A 132 -10.41 7.12 46.87
N GLU A 133 -10.94 7.28 45.65
CA GLU A 133 -12.39 7.25 45.40
C GLU A 133 -13.00 5.88 45.78
N PHE A 134 -12.34 4.78 45.43
CA PHE A 134 -12.72 3.43 45.85
C PHE A 134 -12.75 3.29 47.37
N LYS A 135 -11.70 3.75 48.08
CA LYS A 135 -11.64 3.75 49.54
C LYS A 135 -12.83 4.50 50.14
N ASN A 136 -13.14 5.69 49.62
CA ASN A 136 -14.24 6.50 50.13
C ASN A 136 -15.60 5.83 49.91
N CYS A 137 -15.82 5.16 48.77
CA CYS A 137 -17.05 4.40 48.52
C CYS A 137 -17.21 3.20 49.45
N MET A 138 -16.11 2.49 49.76
CA MET A 138 -16.10 1.40 50.73
C MET A 138 -16.46 1.89 52.14
N ILE A 139 -15.93 3.05 52.56
CA ILE A 139 -16.26 3.65 53.86
C ILE A 139 -17.73 4.08 53.93
N ASN A 140 -18.29 4.57 52.82
CA ASN A 140 -19.68 5.02 52.73
C ASN A 140 -20.69 3.86 52.58
N GLY A 141 -20.25 2.60 52.56
CA GLY A 141 -21.13 1.42 52.47
C GLY A 141 -21.76 1.20 51.09
N MET A 142 -21.23 1.82 50.04
CA MET A 142 -21.75 1.70 48.66
C MET A 142 -20.99 0.61 47.89
N GLU A 143 -21.24 -0.67 48.22
CA GLU A 143 -20.47 -1.81 47.69
C GLU A 143 -20.55 -1.96 46.16
N GLU A 144 -21.72 -1.71 45.57
CA GLU A 144 -21.93 -1.84 44.11
C GLU A 144 -21.13 -0.77 43.33
N GLU A 145 -21.17 0.48 43.80
CA GLU A 145 -20.39 1.57 43.22
C GLU A 145 -18.88 1.40 43.48
N ALA A 146 -18.51 0.84 44.63
CA ALA A 146 -17.13 0.51 44.96
C ALA A 146 -16.57 -0.55 43.98
N CYS A 147 -17.34 -1.59 43.65
CA CYS A 147 -16.93 -2.60 42.66
C CYS A 147 -16.67 -1.97 41.27
N CYS A 148 -17.57 -1.10 40.81
CA CYS A 148 -17.40 -0.38 39.54
C CYS A 148 -16.15 0.51 39.55
N LYS A 149 -15.94 1.28 40.63
CA LYS A 149 -14.75 2.13 40.78
C LYS A 149 -13.47 1.30 40.84
N PHE A 150 -13.51 0.13 41.49
CA PHE A 150 -12.39 -0.79 41.50
C PHE A 150 -12.09 -1.34 40.10
N GLY A 151 -13.11 -1.70 39.31
CA GLY A 151 -12.93 -2.08 37.91
C GLY A 151 -12.21 -1.00 37.08
N LEU A 152 -12.59 0.27 37.27
CA LEU A 152 -11.90 1.39 36.65
C LEU A 152 -10.45 1.55 37.13
N THR A 153 -10.18 1.31 38.42
CA THR A 153 -8.79 1.32 38.93
C THR A 153 -7.96 0.23 38.27
N LEU A 154 -8.50 -0.98 38.08
CA LEU A 154 -7.81 -2.08 37.41
C LEU A 154 -7.50 -1.75 35.95
N TYR A 155 -8.46 -1.15 35.23
CA TYR A 155 -8.24 -0.70 33.86
C TYR A 155 -7.12 0.34 33.76
N ASN A 156 -7.10 1.33 34.65
CA ASN A 156 -6.03 2.33 34.69
C ASN A 156 -4.67 1.72 35.05
N LEU A 157 -4.64 0.72 35.95
CA LEU A 157 -3.42 -0.03 36.26
C LEU A 157 -2.93 -0.87 35.08
N ASP A 158 -3.81 -1.50 34.30
CA ASP A 158 -3.44 -2.21 33.06
C ASP A 158 -2.85 -1.23 32.03
N ARG A 159 -3.47 -0.05 31.89
CA ARG A 159 -2.95 1.00 31.01
C ARG A 159 -1.58 1.50 31.47
N LEU A 160 -1.37 1.64 32.78
CA LEU A 160 -0.06 1.99 33.36
C LEU A 160 0.96 0.87 33.11
N TYR A 161 0.56 -0.39 33.27
CA TYR A 161 1.41 -1.56 33.03
C TYR A 161 1.98 -1.53 31.61
N ARG A 162 1.11 -1.43 30.59
CA ARG A 162 1.52 -1.37 29.18
C ARG A 162 2.40 -0.15 28.89
N ALA A 163 2.02 1.02 29.42
CA ALA A 163 2.74 2.27 29.21
C ALA A 163 4.19 2.26 29.73
N VAL A 164 4.49 1.42 30.72
CA VAL A 164 5.80 1.39 31.38
C VAL A 164 6.61 0.15 31.01
N GLU A 165 6.00 -0.91 30.48
CA GLU A 165 6.63 -2.17 30.05
C GLU A 165 7.88 -1.94 29.21
N SER A 166 7.75 -1.29 28.04
CA SER A 166 8.86 -1.06 27.12
C SER A 166 10.05 -0.31 27.76
N HIS A 167 9.79 0.66 28.64
CA HIS A 167 10.86 1.44 29.27
C HIS A 167 11.48 0.74 30.49
N ALA A 168 10.68 -0.01 31.23
CA ALA A 168 11.15 -0.79 32.36
C ALA A 168 11.97 -2.02 31.92
N GLU A 169 11.69 -2.56 30.74
CA GLU A 169 12.51 -3.60 30.11
C GLU A 169 13.89 -3.07 29.71
N GLU A 170 13.97 -1.88 29.13
CA GLU A 170 15.24 -1.22 28.77
C GLU A 170 16.13 -0.92 29.99
N THR A 171 15.52 -0.57 31.13
CA THR A 171 16.22 -0.23 32.38
C THR A 171 16.51 -1.45 33.26
N GLY A 172 15.91 -2.60 32.96
CA GLY A 172 16.02 -3.83 33.77
C GLY A 172 15.21 -3.80 35.08
N GLU A 173 14.40 -2.76 35.30
CA GLU A 173 13.57 -2.61 36.51
C GLU A 173 12.22 -3.33 36.42
N TRP A 174 11.88 -3.87 35.24
CA TRP A 174 10.58 -4.43 34.93
C TRP A 174 10.06 -5.45 35.94
N SER A 175 10.89 -6.37 36.41
CA SER A 175 10.46 -7.42 37.34
C SER A 175 9.88 -6.85 38.64
N ARG A 176 10.53 -5.83 39.22
CA ARG A 176 10.11 -5.21 40.47
C ARG A 176 8.92 -4.28 40.26
N LEU A 177 8.96 -3.50 39.17
CA LEU A 177 7.88 -2.60 38.82
C LEU A 177 6.56 -3.36 38.56
N ARG A 178 6.65 -4.47 37.84
CA ARG A 178 5.53 -5.37 37.57
C ARG A 178 4.91 -5.90 38.85
N GLU A 179 5.73 -6.36 39.79
CA GLU A 179 5.25 -6.83 41.09
C GLU A 179 4.53 -5.72 41.85
N ASP A 180 5.09 -4.51 41.89
CA ASP A 180 4.47 -3.35 42.55
C ASP A 180 3.11 -2.97 41.92
N ILE A 181 2.99 -2.99 40.59
CA ILE A 181 1.72 -2.72 39.89
C ILE A 181 0.70 -3.84 40.16
N LEU A 182 1.14 -5.09 40.17
CA LEU A 182 0.28 -6.25 40.46
C LEU A 182 -0.19 -6.26 41.92
N ASP A 183 0.64 -5.81 42.86
CA ASP A 183 0.28 -5.68 44.26
C ASP A 183 -0.84 -4.64 44.46
N LEU A 184 -0.79 -3.52 43.73
CA LEU A 184 -1.87 -2.51 43.75
C LEU A 184 -3.22 -3.06 43.26
N ALA A 185 -3.18 -3.98 42.30
CA ALA A 185 -4.37 -4.65 41.76
C ALA A 185 -4.98 -5.67 42.74
N LYS A 186 -4.27 -6.11 43.79
CA LYS A 186 -4.81 -7.08 44.75
C LYS A 186 -5.95 -6.45 45.58
N PRO A 187 -7.15 -7.05 45.63
CA PRO A 187 -8.29 -6.50 46.38
C PRO A 187 -8.12 -6.63 47.90
N LYS A 188 -7.34 -7.62 48.37
CA LYS A 188 -7.14 -7.92 49.80
C LYS A 188 -6.08 -7.04 50.49
N MET A 189 -5.34 -6.24 49.73
CA MET A 189 -4.27 -5.41 50.27
C MET A 189 -4.86 -4.18 50.97
N SER A 190 -4.36 -3.87 52.16
CA SER A 190 -4.79 -2.69 52.91
C SER A 190 -4.54 -1.42 52.10
N MET A 191 -5.46 -0.46 52.16
CA MET A 191 -5.32 0.80 51.44
C MET A 191 -4.06 1.57 51.86
N THR A 192 -3.65 1.45 53.13
CA THR A 192 -2.42 2.06 53.64
C THR A 192 -1.19 1.48 52.94
N ASP A 193 -1.16 0.16 52.75
CA ASP A 193 -0.07 -0.52 52.06
C ASP A 193 -0.04 -0.13 50.58
N LYS A 194 -1.21 -0.02 49.93
CA LYS A 194 -1.31 0.44 48.54
C LYS A 194 -0.75 1.85 48.35
N LEU A 195 -1.00 2.77 49.28
CA LEU A 195 -0.42 4.11 49.23
C LEU A 195 1.10 4.10 49.40
N VAL A 196 1.64 3.22 50.25
CA VAL A 196 3.09 3.01 50.38
C VAL A 196 3.68 2.52 49.05
N VAL A 197 3.07 1.53 48.40
CA VAL A 197 3.51 1.05 47.08
C VAL A 197 3.46 2.16 46.02
N LEU A 198 2.39 2.98 45.99
CA LEU A 198 2.28 4.13 45.08
C LEU A 198 3.38 5.17 45.32
N SER A 199 3.68 5.48 46.58
CA SER A 199 4.75 6.42 46.93
C SER A 199 6.13 5.90 46.53
N ARG A 200 6.36 4.58 46.68
CA ARG A 200 7.57 3.91 46.19
C ARG A 200 7.66 4.01 44.67
N LEU A 201 6.59 3.64 43.95
CA LEU A 201 6.52 3.73 42.49
C LEU A 201 6.89 5.11 41.95
N LYS A 202 6.46 6.18 42.63
CA LYS A 202 6.74 7.56 42.27
C LYS A 202 8.19 7.99 42.52
N GLY A 203 8.88 7.36 43.46
CA GLY A 203 10.19 7.81 43.96
C GLY A 203 11.38 6.94 43.57
N THR A 204 11.18 5.64 43.31
CA THR A 204 12.28 4.69 43.07
C THR A 204 12.56 4.38 41.60
N TYR A 205 11.58 4.51 40.70
CA TYR A 205 11.74 4.04 39.32
C TYR A 205 12.04 5.20 38.37
N ASP A 206 13.03 5.00 37.50
CA ASP A 206 13.49 5.98 36.51
C ASP A 206 12.48 6.25 35.38
N CYS A 207 11.37 5.50 35.37
CA CYS A 207 10.26 5.65 34.45
C CYS A 207 9.41 6.91 34.69
N PHE A 208 9.45 7.42 35.93
CA PHE A 208 8.56 8.49 36.44
C PHE A 208 9.20 9.84 36.87
N PRO A 209 10.53 10.05 36.97
CA PRO A 209 11.13 11.27 37.50
C PRO A 209 10.96 12.50 36.57
#